data_AF-A0ABD6RIG9-F1
#
_entry.id   AF-A0ABD6RIG9-F1
#
_cell.length_a   1.000
_cell.length_b   1.000
_cell.length_c   1.000
_cell.angle_alpha   90.00
_cell.angle_beta   90.00
_cell.angle_gamma   90.00
#
_symmetry.space_group_name_H-M   'P 1'
#
loop_
_entity.id
_entity.type
_entity.pdbx_description
1 polymer ?
#
loop_
_entity_poly.entity_id
_entity_poly.type
_entity_poly.pdbx_seq_one_letter_code
_entity_poly.pdbx_strand_id
1 'polypeptide(L)'
;MKPTKLQWEDVIQFEEVKGYGQHIWRDGNHLYYVDEEGGIAPQRVVYKLPNELFALLESGERSLLEISWKIKHDRWPPTEEEKKTSEKQFILKGLTPLIANPKSWELFTQEELERLIPLAEQKWIDWRGKLPDDYVSPLK
;
A
#
# COMPACT_ATOMS: atom_id res chain seq x y z
N MET A 1 -0.82 -13.07 -9.45
CA MET A 1 -0.21 -14.10 -10.33
C MET A 1 0.19 -15.32 -9.52
N LYS A 2 0.44 -16.48 -10.15
CA LYS A 2 0.90 -17.69 -9.44
C LYS A 2 2.44 -17.79 -9.48
N PRO A 3 3.09 -18.22 -8.38
CA PRO A 3 4.52 -18.51 -8.41
C PRO A 3 4.82 -19.66 -9.36
N THR A 4 6.04 -19.67 -9.89
CA THR A 4 6.53 -20.76 -10.73
C THR A 4 6.92 -21.96 -9.85
N LYS A 5 7.25 -23.09 -10.48
CA LYS A 5 7.82 -24.25 -9.77
C LYS A 5 9.33 -24.14 -9.55
N LEU A 6 9.96 -23.10 -10.12
CA LEU A 6 11.41 -22.90 -10.02
C LEU A 6 11.79 -22.57 -8.59
N GLN A 7 12.90 -23.13 -8.14
CA GLN A 7 13.51 -22.80 -6.87
C GLN A 7 14.61 -21.76 -7.07
N TRP A 8 15.07 -21.19 -5.96
CA TRP A 8 16.18 -20.24 -5.99
C TRP A 8 17.45 -20.83 -6.63
N GLU A 9 17.71 -22.12 -6.37
CA GLU A 9 18.85 -22.87 -6.89
C GLU A 9 18.83 -22.98 -8.42
N ASP A 10 17.63 -22.97 -9.03
CA ASP A 10 17.46 -22.95 -10.49
C ASP A 10 17.72 -21.53 -11.02
N VAL A 11 17.17 -20.52 -10.36
CA VAL A 11 17.18 -19.12 -10.84
C VAL A 11 18.55 -18.48 -10.72
N ILE A 12 19.35 -18.82 -9.71
CA ILE A 12 20.68 -18.24 -9.53
C ILE A 12 21.66 -18.59 -10.67
N GLN A 13 21.34 -19.60 -11.49
CA GLN A 13 22.10 -19.95 -12.69
C GLN A 13 21.80 -19.02 -13.88
N PHE A 14 20.72 -18.24 -13.81
CA PHE A 14 20.31 -17.30 -14.86
C PHE A 14 21.11 -15.99 -14.81
N GLU A 15 20.93 -15.14 -15.83
CA GLU A 15 21.58 -13.83 -15.86
C GLU A 15 20.87 -12.86 -14.90
N GLU A 16 21.58 -12.36 -13.88
CA GLU A 16 21.06 -11.31 -13.00
C GLU A 16 20.97 -9.98 -13.76
N VAL A 17 19.75 -9.42 -13.84
CA VAL A 17 19.54 -8.09 -14.41
C VAL A 17 19.97 -7.05 -13.38
N LYS A 18 21.10 -6.38 -13.65
CA LYS A 18 21.68 -5.36 -12.77
C LYS A 18 20.75 -4.15 -12.65
N GLY A 19 20.83 -3.47 -11.50
CA GLY A 19 20.00 -2.29 -11.19
C GLY A 19 18.75 -2.60 -10.36
N TYR A 20 18.43 -3.88 -10.13
CA TYR A 20 17.21 -4.29 -9.41
C TYR A 20 17.48 -5.12 -8.15
N GLY A 21 18.67 -5.00 -7.56
CA GLY A 21 18.98 -5.58 -6.24
C GLY A 21 18.77 -7.10 -6.14
N GLN A 22 19.17 -7.87 -7.15
CA GLN A 22 18.98 -9.34 -7.22
C GLN A 22 17.52 -9.82 -7.28
N HIS A 23 16.57 -8.93 -7.59
CA HIS A 23 15.18 -9.31 -7.76
C HIS A 23 14.80 -9.76 -9.17
N ILE A 24 15.62 -9.47 -10.19
CA ILE A 24 15.27 -9.76 -11.60
C ILE A 24 16.34 -10.61 -12.25
N TRP A 25 15.88 -11.71 -12.86
CA TRP A 25 16.72 -12.73 -13.48
C TRP A 25 16.21 -13.05 -14.89
N ARG A 26 17.10 -13.28 -15.84
CA ARG A 26 16.79 -13.50 -17.25
C ARG A 26 17.30 -14.86 -17.73
N ASP A 27 16.42 -15.61 -18.38
CA ASP A 27 16.71 -16.84 -19.11
C ASP A 27 16.21 -16.71 -20.55
N GLY A 28 17.12 -16.31 -21.45
CA GLY A 28 16.78 -15.99 -22.83
C GLY A 28 15.73 -14.88 -22.92
N ASN A 29 14.55 -15.19 -23.47
CA ASN A 29 13.44 -14.25 -23.61
C ASN A 29 12.48 -14.23 -22.41
N HIS A 30 12.77 -15.01 -21.37
CA HIS A 30 11.97 -15.08 -20.15
C HIS A 30 12.64 -14.29 -19.03
N LEU A 31 11.82 -13.55 -18.30
CA LEU A 31 12.22 -12.84 -17.10
C LEU A 31 11.53 -13.45 -15.88
N TYR A 32 12.24 -13.44 -14.77
CA TYR A 32 11.79 -13.92 -13.48
C TYR A 32 11.99 -12.86 -12.42
N TYR A 33 10.97 -12.70 -11.59
CA TYR A 33 11.01 -11.85 -10.41
C TYR A 33 11.16 -12.76 -9.18
N VAL A 34 12.16 -12.49 -8.35
CA VAL A 34 12.42 -13.21 -7.10
C VAL A 34 12.08 -12.30 -5.94
N ASP A 35 11.27 -12.82 -5.02
CA ASP A 35 10.89 -12.13 -3.80
C ASP A 35 11.12 -13.00 -2.57
N GLU A 36 11.24 -12.37 -1.40
CA GLU A 36 11.38 -13.05 -0.12
C GLU A 36 10.04 -12.95 0.63
N GLU A 37 9.34 -14.08 0.77
CA GLU A 37 8.02 -14.17 1.39
C GLU A 37 8.03 -15.05 2.63
N GLY A 38 7.22 -14.69 3.63
CA GLY A 38 7.15 -15.40 4.90
C GLY A 38 7.91 -14.64 5.99
N GLY A 39 7.19 -14.19 7.02
CA GLY A 39 7.71 -13.23 7.99
C GLY A 39 8.98 -13.69 8.72
N ILE A 40 8.85 -14.63 9.66
CA ILE A 40 9.96 -15.03 10.55
C ILE A 40 10.97 -15.96 9.84
N ALA A 41 10.53 -16.68 8.81
CA ALA A 41 11.37 -17.55 7.99
C ALA A 41 11.08 -17.28 6.50
N PRO A 42 11.74 -16.26 5.91
CA PRO A 42 11.51 -15.90 4.53
C PRO A 42 11.98 -17.03 3.60
N GLN A 43 11.12 -17.34 2.64
CA GLN A 43 11.37 -18.26 1.55
C GLN A 43 11.45 -17.45 0.26
N ARG A 44 12.39 -17.80 -0.61
CA ARG A 44 12.50 -17.18 -1.92
C ARG A 44 11.43 -17.76 -2.83
N VAL A 45 10.55 -16.90 -3.30
CA VAL A 45 9.46 -17.23 -4.21
C VAL A 45 9.79 -16.65 -5.57
N VAL A 46 9.69 -17.50 -6.60
CA VAL A 46 9.99 -17.12 -7.98
C VAL A 46 8.69 -16.92 -8.74
N TYR A 47 8.58 -15.78 -9.41
CA TYR A 47 7.46 -15.41 -10.25
C TYR A 47 7.93 -15.24 -11.69
N LYS A 48 7.09 -15.62 -12.66
CA LYS A 48 7.33 -15.25 -14.06
C LYS A 48 7.02 -13.77 -14.21
N LEU A 49 7.99 -12.97 -14.65
CA LEU A 49 7.84 -11.55 -14.92
C LEU A 49 7.50 -11.36 -16.41
N PRO A 50 6.31 -10.86 -16.75
CA PRO A 50 5.97 -10.54 -18.14
C PRO A 50 6.86 -9.42 -18.67
N ASN A 51 7.26 -9.53 -19.95
CA ASN A 51 8.09 -8.52 -20.60
C ASN A 51 7.44 -7.14 -20.61
N GLU A 52 6.11 -7.06 -20.66
CA GLU A 52 5.35 -5.81 -20.54
C GLU A 52 5.57 -5.13 -19.17
N LEU A 53 5.56 -5.91 -18.09
CA LEU A 53 5.81 -5.38 -16.74
C LEU A 53 7.27 -4.95 -16.57
N PHE A 54 8.20 -5.68 -17.19
CA PHE A 54 9.61 -5.29 -17.19
C PHE A 54 9.84 -4.02 -18.01
N ALA A 55 9.18 -3.85 -19.15
CA ALA A 55 9.27 -2.62 -19.95
C ALA A 55 8.82 -1.38 -19.18
N LEU A 56 7.76 -1.48 -18.36
CA LEU A 56 7.32 -0.37 -17.48
C LEU A 56 8.36 -0.04 -16.39
N LEU A 57 9.11 -1.04 -15.96
CA LEU A 57 10.18 -0.87 -14.98
C LEU A 57 11.45 -0.26 -15.62
N GLU A 58 11.78 -0.66 -16.85
CA GLU A 58 12.89 -0.06 -17.62
C GLU A 58 12.58 1.38 -18.07
N SER A 59 11.33 1.67 -18.43
CA SER A 59 10.91 3.04 -18.79
C SER A 59 10.82 3.98 -17.59
N GLY A 60 10.85 3.45 -16.37
CA GLY A 60 10.68 4.21 -15.13
C GLY A 60 9.23 4.65 -14.88
N GLU A 61 8.26 4.17 -15.68
CA GLU A 61 6.84 4.44 -15.47
C GLU A 61 6.31 3.77 -14.19
N ARG A 62 6.90 2.64 -13.79
CA ARG A 62 6.55 1.92 -12.57
C ARG A 62 7.80 1.53 -11.79
N SER A 63 7.66 1.55 -10.47
CA SER A 63 8.70 1.11 -9.55
C SER A 63 8.67 -0.40 -9.32
N LEU A 64 9.78 -0.97 -8.84
CA LEU A 64 9.86 -2.39 -8.47
C LEU A 64 8.80 -2.78 -7.42
N LEU A 65 8.47 -1.85 -6.51
CA LEU A 65 7.43 -2.05 -5.49
C LEU A 65 6.04 -2.21 -6.11
N GLU A 66 5.70 -1.39 -7.12
CA GLU A 66 4.42 -1.48 -7.81
C GLU A 66 4.31 -2.77 -8.65
N ILE A 67 5.42 -3.17 -9.28
CA ILE A 67 5.50 -4.44 -10.02
C ILE A 67 5.35 -5.62 -9.08
N SER A 68 6.05 -5.62 -7.93
CA SER A 68 5.90 -6.64 -6.88
C SER A 68 4.44 -6.75 -6.42
N TRP A 69 3.80 -5.60 -6.14
CA TRP A 69 2.39 -5.56 -5.77
C TRP A 69 1.48 -6.12 -6.87
N LYS A 70 1.73 -5.79 -8.14
CA LYS A 70 1.00 -6.33 -9.29
C LYS A 70 1.18 -7.83 -9.43
N ILE A 71 2.37 -8.36 -9.22
CA ILE A 71 2.66 -9.80 -9.27
C ILE A 71 1.89 -10.53 -8.17
N LYS A 72 1.91 -10.02 -6.94
CA LYS A 72 1.27 -10.66 -5.78
C LYS A 72 -0.25 -10.55 -5.81
N HIS A 73 -0.78 -9.35 -6.02
CA HIS A 73 -2.20 -9.04 -5.86
C HIS A 73 -2.97 -8.96 -7.19
N ASP A 74 -2.29 -9.11 -8.32
CA ASP A 74 -2.86 -9.03 -9.68
C ASP A 74 -3.54 -7.69 -10.02
N ARG A 75 -3.30 -6.67 -9.21
CA ARG A 75 -3.80 -5.29 -9.36
C ARG A 75 -2.67 -4.31 -9.10
N TRP A 76 -2.77 -3.08 -9.56
CA TRP A 76 -1.82 -2.04 -9.16
C TRP A 76 -2.07 -1.62 -7.70
N PRO A 77 -1.04 -1.15 -6.97
CA PRO A 77 -1.27 -0.55 -5.66
C PRO A 77 -2.15 0.70 -5.84
N PRO A 78 -2.99 1.01 -4.84
CA PRO A 78 -3.85 2.18 -4.92
C PRO A 78 -3.00 3.45 -5.04
N THR A 79 -3.45 4.39 -5.85
CA THR A 79 -2.83 5.72 -5.93
C THR A 79 -2.98 6.46 -4.62
N GLU A 80 -2.16 7.51 -4.40
CA GLU A 80 -2.29 8.35 -3.22
C GLU A 80 -3.70 8.97 -3.10
N GLU A 81 -4.36 9.28 -4.22
CA GLU A 81 -5.73 9.78 -4.24
C GLU A 81 -6.75 8.71 -3.82
N GLU A 82 -6.59 7.47 -4.30
CA GLU A 82 -7.44 6.35 -3.89
C GLU A 82 -7.26 6.02 -2.40
N LYS A 83 -6.02 6.09 -1.89
CA LYS A 83 -5.72 5.92 -0.46
C LYS A 83 -6.41 6.99 0.37
N LYS A 84 -6.25 8.26 0.00
CA LYS A 84 -6.92 9.39 0.67
C LYS A 84 -8.44 9.25 0.64
N THR A 85 -9.00 8.84 -0.49
CA THR A 85 -10.45 8.62 -0.62
C THR A 85 -10.93 7.48 0.28
N SER A 86 -10.20 6.36 0.31
CA SER A 86 -10.51 5.23 1.18
C SER A 86 -10.40 5.60 2.67
N GLU A 87 -9.37 6.36 3.04
CA GLU A 87 -9.18 6.86 4.40
C GLU A 87 -10.30 7.82 4.80
N LYS A 88 -10.64 8.78 3.93
CA LYS A 88 -11.79 9.68 4.10
C LYS A 88 -13.09 8.90 4.32
N GLN A 89 -13.36 7.86 3.52
CA GLN A 89 -14.54 7.01 3.68
C GLN A 89 -14.55 6.22 5.00
N PHE A 90 -13.39 5.72 5.44
CA PHE A 90 -13.26 5.06 6.74
C PHE A 90 -13.56 6.04 7.88
N ILE A 91 -13.02 7.26 7.81
CA ILE A 91 -13.25 8.32 8.80
C ILE A 91 -14.72 8.73 8.81
N LEU A 92 -15.39 8.87 7.67
CA LEU A 92 -16.82 9.20 7.61
C LEU A 92 -17.71 8.14 8.27
N LYS A 93 -17.37 6.85 8.15
CA LYS A 93 -18.11 5.77 8.80
C LYS A 93 -17.88 5.74 10.32
N GLY A 94 -16.63 5.95 10.74
CA GLY A 94 -16.23 5.88 12.14
C GLY A 94 -16.53 7.15 12.94
N LEU A 95 -16.20 8.30 12.37
CA LEU A 95 -16.07 9.65 12.96
C LEU A 95 -15.07 9.74 14.14
N THR A 96 -14.87 8.67 14.89
CA THR A 96 -13.86 8.52 15.95
C THR A 96 -12.46 9.03 15.56
N PRO A 97 -11.94 8.80 14.34
CA PRO A 97 -10.62 9.31 13.97
C PRO A 97 -10.51 10.84 13.97
N LEU A 98 -11.62 11.57 13.74
CA LEU A 98 -11.65 13.04 13.78
C LEU A 98 -11.36 13.61 15.18
N ILE A 99 -11.58 12.81 16.23
CA ILE A 99 -11.29 13.18 17.62
C ILE A 99 -9.93 12.63 18.05
N ALA A 100 -9.61 11.39 17.66
CA ALA A 100 -8.39 10.71 18.10
C ALA A 100 -7.10 11.19 17.39
N ASN A 101 -7.20 11.69 16.16
CA ASN A 101 -6.03 12.06 15.37
C ASN A 101 -6.27 13.37 14.59
N PRO A 102 -5.65 14.50 15.01
CA PRO A 102 -5.74 15.78 14.31
C PRO A 102 -5.34 15.75 12.84
N LYS A 103 -4.43 14.86 12.43
CA LYS A 103 -4.01 14.73 11.02
C LYS A 103 -5.15 14.29 10.10
N SER A 104 -6.18 13.64 10.64
CA SER A 104 -7.34 13.22 9.85
C SER A 104 -8.11 14.41 9.25
N TRP A 105 -7.96 15.61 9.82
CA TRP A 105 -8.61 16.83 9.33
C TRP A 105 -8.08 17.28 7.98
N GLU A 106 -6.82 16.97 7.65
CA GLU A 106 -6.18 17.33 6.36
C GLU A 106 -6.87 16.69 5.15
N LEU A 107 -7.72 15.68 5.38
CA LEU A 107 -8.47 14.97 4.34
C LEU A 107 -9.84 15.60 4.01
N PHE A 108 -10.23 16.66 4.74
CA PHE A 108 -11.54 17.29 4.65
C PHE A 108 -11.42 18.79 4.40
N THR A 109 -12.44 19.38 3.79
CA THR A 109 -12.56 20.84 3.72
C THR A 109 -13.09 21.39 5.05
N GLN A 110 -12.94 22.71 5.26
CA GLN A 110 -13.44 23.36 6.47
C GLN A 110 -14.96 23.16 6.63
N GLU A 111 -15.74 23.26 5.55
CA GLU A 111 -17.19 23.09 5.56
C GLU A 111 -17.61 21.64 5.90
N GLU A 112 -16.80 20.66 5.50
CA GLU A 112 -17.01 19.26 5.88
C GLU A 112 -16.73 19.07 7.37
N LEU A 113 -15.64 19.63 7.88
CA LEU A 113 -15.29 19.54 9.30
C LEU A 113 -16.33 20.22 10.19
N GLU A 114 -16.86 21.38 9.80
CA GLU A 114 -17.94 22.07 10.53
C GLU A 114 -19.18 21.18 10.72
N ARG A 115 -19.48 20.32 9.76
CA ARG A 115 -20.59 19.37 9.83
C ARG A 115 -20.24 18.11 10.61
N LEU A 116 -19.02 17.61 10.45
CA LEU A 116 -18.60 16.30 10.97
C LEU A 116 -18.09 16.35 12.41
N ILE A 117 -17.41 17.42 12.82
CA ILE A 117 -16.81 17.55 14.16
C ILE A 117 -17.86 17.47 15.27
N PRO A 118 -18.99 18.21 15.23
CA PRO A 118 -20.02 18.07 16.27
C PRO A 118 -20.59 16.65 16.37
N LEU A 119 -20.75 15.96 15.22
CA LEU A 119 -21.21 14.57 15.19
C LEU A 119 -20.17 13.60 15.77
N ALA A 120 -18.89 13.84 15.49
CA ALA A 120 -17.78 13.06 16.00
C ALA A 120 -17.60 13.24 17.52
N GLU A 121 -17.71 14.47 18.02
CA GLU A 121 -17.65 14.80 19.44
C GLU A 121 -18.79 14.10 20.20
N GLN A 122 -20.03 14.23 19.71
CA GLN A 122 -21.19 13.58 20.31
C GLN A 122 -21.01 12.06 20.35
N LYS A 123 -20.64 11.44 19.22
CA LYS A 123 -20.42 9.99 19.14
C LYS A 123 -19.31 9.52 20.09
N TRP A 124 -18.26 10.33 20.26
CA TRP A 124 -17.18 10.02 21.20
C TRP A 124 -17.67 10.06 22.64
N ILE A 125 -18.46 11.09 23.01
CA ILE A 125 -19.06 11.21 24.33
C ILE A 125 -20.03 10.05 24.59
N ASP A 126 -20.86 9.69 23.61
CA ASP A 126 -21.78 8.54 23.73
C ASP A 126 -21.03 7.23 23.99
N TRP A 127 -19.81 7.09 23.45
CA TRP A 127 -18.98 5.90 23.62
C TRP A 127 -18.12 5.91 24.89
N ARG A 128 -17.51 7.05 25.25
CA ARG A 128 -16.49 7.16 26.31
C ARG A 128 -16.90 8.02 27.51
N GLY A 129 -18.08 8.63 27.46
CA GLY A 129 -18.63 9.52 28.49
C GLY A 129 -18.07 10.94 28.47
N LYS A 130 -16.85 11.15 27.96
CA LYS A 130 -16.22 12.48 27.80
C LYS A 130 -15.24 12.52 26.62
N LEU A 131 -14.96 13.73 26.13
CA LEU A 131 -13.88 13.97 25.17
C LEU A 131 -12.50 13.72 25.80
N PRO A 132 -11.46 13.40 24.99
CA PRO A 132 -10.09 13.30 25.47
C PRO A 132 -9.62 14.62 26.09
N ASP A 133 -8.77 14.56 27.12
CA ASP A 133 -8.31 15.76 27.84
C ASP A 133 -7.35 16.62 27.00
N ASP A 134 -6.69 16.01 26.01
CA ASP A 134 -5.79 16.63 25.03
C ASP A 134 -6.51 17.04 23.72
N TYR A 135 -7.83 16.83 23.63
CA TYR A 135 -8.60 17.18 22.45
C TYR A 135 -8.80 18.69 22.33
N VAL A 136 -8.46 19.24 21.16
CA VAL A 136 -8.72 20.62 20.77
C VAL A 136 -9.53 20.61 19.49
N SER A 137 -10.69 21.25 19.50
CA SER A 137 -11.57 21.33 18.34
C SER A 137 -10.92 22.17 17.22
N PRO A 138 -10.92 21.69 15.96
CA PRO A 138 -10.32 22.43 14.82
C PRO A 138 -11.16 23.62 14.35
N LEU A 139 -12.34 23.83 14.93
CA LEU A 139 -13.26 24.91 14.58
C LEU A 139 -13.07 26.17 15.44
N LYS A 140 -12.11 26.17 16.38
CA LYS A 140 -11.83 27.28 17.29
C LYS A 140 -10.59 28.07 16.91
#